data_AF-A0ABD5YP26-F1
#
_entry.id   AF-A0ABD5YP26-F1
#
_cell.length_a   1.000
_cell.length_b   1.000
_cell.length_c   1.000
_cell.angle_alpha   90.00
_cell.angle_beta   90.00
_cell.angle_gamma   90.00
#
_symmetry.space_group_name_H-M   'P 1'
#
loop_
_entity.id
_entity.type
_entity.pdbx_description
1 polymer ?
#
loop_
_entity_poly.entity_id
_entity_poly.type
_entity_poly.pdbx_seq_one_letter_code
_entity_poly.pdbx_strand_id
1 'polypeptide(L)' 'MGDCTRGYRTPRGDVRSTYAVLGNFDFHLIVDVPDDEVAFQISQSIERYGLNTTTVRALPLERISDLVDDI' A
#
# COMPACT_ATOMS: atom_id res chain seq x y z
N MET A 1 -7.94 4.87 -21.45
CA MET A 1 -7.66 4.30 -20.13
C MET A 1 -7.26 5.47 -19.25
N GLY A 2 -8.21 5.96 -18.46
CA GLY A 2 -8.12 7.27 -17.79
C GLY A 2 -7.17 7.23 -16.61
N ASP A 3 -6.36 8.28 -16.51
CA ASP A 3 -5.47 8.56 -15.40
C ASP A 3 -6.28 8.72 -14.09
N CYS A 4 -6.09 7.78 -13.15
CA CYS A 4 -6.71 7.81 -11.82
C CYS A 4 -5.83 8.53 -10.77
N THR A 5 -4.73 9.19 -11.15
CA THR A 5 -3.81 9.87 -10.22
C THR A 5 -4.32 11.21 -9.68
N ARG A 6 -5.63 11.45 -9.67
CA ARG A 6 -6.19 12.64 -9.02
C ARG A 6 -6.00 12.51 -7.51
N GLY A 7 -4.88 13.07 -7.05
CA GLY A 7 -4.30 12.95 -5.72
C GLY A 7 -5.33 12.90 -4.60
N TYR A 8 -5.53 11.70 -4.06
CA TYR A 8 -6.31 11.49 -2.85
C TYR A 8 -5.40 11.75 -1.66
N ARG A 9 -5.40 13.00 -1.18
CA ARG A 9 -4.67 13.39 0.03
C ARG A 9 -5.48 12.94 1.23
N THR A 10 -5.06 11.87 1.88
CA THR A 10 -5.63 11.51 3.20
C THR A 10 -4.97 12.39 4.26
N PRO A 11 -5.64 12.69 5.39
CA PRO A 11 -5.01 13.44 6.48
C PRO A 11 -3.80 12.75 7.13
N ARG A 12 -3.46 11.53 6.69
CA ARG A 12 -2.58 10.60 7.37
C ARG A 12 -1.45 10.04 6.51
N GLY A 13 -1.43 10.26 5.20
CA GLY A 13 -0.33 9.78 4.34
C GLY A 13 -0.52 10.11 2.87
N ASP A 14 0.58 10.05 2.13
CA ASP A 14 0.63 10.36 0.70
C ASP A 14 0.62 9.06 -0.14
N VAL A 15 -0.35 8.94 -1.04
CA VAL A 15 -0.44 7.84 -2.00
C VAL A 15 0.57 8.09 -3.13
N ARG A 16 1.60 7.25 -3.24
CA ARG A 16 2.64 7.42 -4.27
C ARG A 16 2.17 6.98 -5.65
N SER A 17 1.42 5.89 -5.74
CA SER A 17 0.98 5.29 -7.01
C SER A 17 -0.20 4.36 -6.80
N THR A 18 -1.05 4.23 -7.81
CA THR A 18 -2.18 3.30 -7.82
C THR A 18 -2.20 2.56 -9.15
N TYR A 19 -2.21 1.23 -9.10
CA TYR A 19 -2.26 0.37 -10.29
C TYR A 19 -3.54 -0.49 -10.25
N ALA A 20 -4.21 -0.62 -11.39
CA ALA A 20 -5.21 -1.68 -11.57
C ALA A 20 -4.47 -2.98 -11.91
N VAL A 21 -4.76 -4.06 -11.18
CA VAL A 21 -4.08 -5.35 -11.36
C VAL A 21 -5.04 -6.35 -12.00
N LEU A 22 -4.55 -7.09 -13.01
CA LEU A 22 -5.27 -8.24 -13.57
C LEU A 22 -5.01 -9.46 -12.67
N GLY A 23 -6.00 -9.85 -11.85
CA GLY A 23 -5.86 -10.98 -10.92
C GLY A 23 -6.83 -10.91 -9.74
N ASN A 24 -6.45 -11.49 -8.60
CA ASN A 24 -7.29 -11.59 -7.39
C ASN A 24 -7.50 -10.26 -6.64
N PHE A 25 -6.87 -9.17 -7.08
CA PHE A 25 -6.94 -7.86 -6.44
C PHE A 25 -7.27 -6.79 -7.48
N ASP A 26 -8.21 -5.91 -7.16
CA ASP A 26 -8.60 -4.82 -8.07
C ASP A 26 -7.57 -3.68 -8.11
N PHE A 27 -6.82 -3.47 -7.03
CA PHE A 27 -5.89 -2.35 -6.87
C PHE A 27 -4.60 -2.74 -6.13
N HIS A 28 -3.47 -2.17 -6.56
CA HIS A 28 -2.20 -2.15 -5.82
C HIS A 28 -1.86 -0.72 -5.42
N LEU A 29 -1.71 -0.49 -4.11
CA LEU A 29 -1.45 0.81 -3.51
C LEU A 29 -0.08 0.80 -2.82
N ILE A 30 0.75 1.79 -3.14
CA ILE A 30 2.00 2.06 -2.40
C ILE A 30 1.82 3.40 -1.69
N VAL A 31 1.88 3.37 -0.37
CA VAL A 31 1.68 4.54 0.49
C VAL A 31 2.92 4.78 1.34
N ASP A 32 3.34 6.05 1.43
CA ASP A 32 4.30 6.46 2.45
C ASP A 32 3.56 6.88 3.70
N VAL A 33 3.95 6.27 4.81
CA VAL A 33 3.36 6.51 6.12
C VAL A 33 4.46 6.61 7.16
N PRO A 34 4.27 7.43 8.21
CA PRO A 34 5.28 7.60 9.24
C PRO A 34 5.50 6.35 10.08
N ASP A 35 4.47 5.50 10.22
CA ASP A 35 4.49 4.29 11.03
C ASP A 35 3.39 3.28 10.61
N ASP A 36 3.43 2.09 11.21
CA ASP A 36 2.47 1.01 10.95
C ASP A 36 1.05 1.32 11.43
N GLU A 37 0.88 2.16 12.47
CA GLU A 37 -0.44 2.52 12.98
C GLU A 37 -1.20 3.30 11.91
N VAL A 38 -0.51 4.24 11.26
CA VAL A 38 -1.04 4.97 10.13
C VAL A 38 -1.35 4.05 8.95
N ALA A 39 -0.47 3.09 8.63
CA ALA A 39 -0.71 2.10 7.58
C ALA A 39 -2.02 1.32 7.81
N PHE A 40 -2.22 0.86 9.04
CA PHE A 40 -3.40 0.12 9.46
C PHE A 40 -4.68 0.96 9.42
N GLN A 41 -4.61 2.23 9.83
CA GLN A 41 -5.75 3.14 9.74
C GLN A 41 -6.17 3.41 8.29
N ILE A 42 -5.20 3.47 7.36
CA ILE A 42 -5.47 3.59 5.92
C ILE A 42 -6.15 2.30 5.40
N SER A 43 -5.65 1.11 5.77
CA SER A 43 -6.25 -0.16 5.31
C SER A 43 -7.71 -0.29 5.78
N GLN A 44 -8.00 0.00 7.05
CA GLN A 44 -9.38 0.02 7.57
C GLN A 44 -10.28 1.02 6.84
N SER A 45 -9.73 2.18 6.47
CA SER A 45 -10.49 3.20 5.75
C SER A 45 -10.88 2.73 4.36
N ILE A 46 -10.01 1.96 3.69
CA ILE A 46 -10.26 1.36 2.38
C ILE A 46 -11.29 0.23 2.49
N GLU A 47 -11.18 -0.63 3.51
CA GLU A 47 -12.13 -1.73 3.74
C GLU A 47 -13.57 -1.26 3.97
N ARG A 48 -13.76 -0.08 4.57
CA ARG A 48 -15.09 0.53 4.74
C ARG A 48 -15.81 0.82 3.41
N TYR A 49 -15.08 0.89 2.30
CA TYR A 49 -15.66 1.05 0.96
C TYR A 49 -15.90 -0.29 0.24
N GLY A 50 -15.79 -1.42 0.95
CA GLY A 50 -16.08 -2.76 0.41
C GLY A 50 -14.91 -3.43 -0.30
N LEU A 51 -13.70 -2.90 -0.16
CA LEU A 51 -12.49 -3.43 -0.76
C LEU A 51 -11.74 -4.30 0.25
N ASN A 52 -11.50 -5.57 -0.04
CA ASN A 52 -10.64 -6.41 0.81
C ASN A 52 -9.18 -5.99 0.62
N THR A 53 -8.47 -5.72 1.72
CA THR A 53 -7.06 -5.30 1.66
C THR A 53 -6.12 -6.33 2.28
N THR A 54 -4.94 -6.48 1.69
CA THR A 54 -3.80 -7.15 2.31
C THR A 54 -2.70 -6.12 2.44
N THR A 55 -2.35 -5.77 3.68
CA THR A 55 -1.33 -4.76 3.97
C THR A 55 -0.03 -5.45 4.33
N VAL A 56 1.03 -5.12 3.62
CA VAL A 56 2.38 -5.63 3.87
C VAL A 56 3.36 -4.48 3.96
N ARG A 57 4.38 -4.61 4.82
CA ARG A 57 5.46 -3.63 4.90
C ARG A 57 6.40 -3.84 3.71
N ALA A 58 6.66 -2.78 2.96
CA ALA A 58 7.71 -2.79 1.95
C ALA A 58 9.08 -2.80 2.64
N LEU A 59 9.94 -3.74 2.26
CA LEU A 59 11.32 -3.80 2.71
C LEU A 59 12.23 -3.30 1.58
N PRO A 60 13.29 -2.52 1.89
CA PRO A 60 14.29 -2.14 0.90
C PRO A 60 14.92 -3.41 0.31
N LEU A 61 15.16 -3.42 -1.00
CA LEU A 61 15.79 -4.56 -1.68
C LEU A 61 17.17 -4.85 -1.09
N GLU A 62 17.88 -3.82 -0.66
CA GLU A 62 19.20 -3.93 -0.04
C GLU A 62 19.17 -4.70 1.29
N ARG A 63 18.01 -4.78 1.95
CA ARG A 63 17.80 -5.52 3.21
C ARG A 63 17.27 -6.94 3.01
N ILE A 64 16.99 -7.34 1.77
CA ILE A 64 16.54 -8.71 1.50
C ILE A 64 17.70 -9.70 1.73
N SER A 65 18.94 -9.31 1.42
CA SER A 65 20.13 -10.13 1.70
C SER A 65 20.24 -10.49 3.19
N ASP A 66 20.01 -9.52 4.08
CA ASP A 66 20.03 -9.73 5.53
C ASP A 66 18.97 -10.75 6.00
N LEU A 67 17.84 -10.87 5.29
CA LEU A 67 16.76 -11.80 5.63
C LEU A 67 17.01 -13.24 5.14
N VAL A 68 17.86 -13.39 4.11
CA VAL A 68 18.18 -14.69 3.48
C VAL A 68 19.32 -15.38 4.20
N ASP A 69 20.25 -14.61 4.77
CA ASP A 69 21.41 -15.15 5.50
C ASP A 69 21.06 -15.68 6.91
N ASP A 70 19.84 -15.46 7.39
CA ASP A 70 19.33 -15.88 8.71
C ASP A 70 18.57 -17.24 8.69
N ILE A 71 18.53 -17.96 7.55
CA ILE A 71 17.81 -19.25 7.38
C ILE A 71 18.77 -20.43 7.20
#